data_AF-A0A350V581-F1
#
_entry.id   AF-A0A350V581-F1
#
_cell.length_a   1.000
_cell.length_b   1.000
_cell.length_c   1.000
_cell.angle_alpha   90.00
_cell.angle_beta   90.00
_cell.angle_gamma   90.00
#
_symmetry.space_group_name_H-M   'P 1'
#
loop_
_entity.id
_entity.type
_entity.pdbx_description
1 polymer ?
#
loop_
_entity_poly.entity_id
_entity_poly.type
_entity_poly.pdbx_seq_one_letter_code
_entity_poly.pdbx_strand_id
1 'polypeptide(L)' 'MTEIHKKYITDENLNKIAVQIPIEEFEKLEDIIENYGLAKLIDETENDETLNKEDALKFYQSLDKNVED' A
#
# COMPACT_ATOMS: atom_id res chain seq x y z
N MET A 1 1.01 -19.79 -0.80
CA MET A 1 -0.06 -18.78 -0.61
C MET A 1 -0.46 -18.87 0.85
N THR A 2 -0.43 -17.76 1.60
CA THR A 2 -0.80 -17.78 3.01
C THR A 2 -2.24 -18.28 3.14
N GLU A 3 -2.48 -19.24 4.03
CA GLU A 3 -3.84 -19.67 4.33
C GLU A 3 -4.54 -18.56 5.12
N ILE A 4 -5.72 -18.14 4.66
CA ILE A 4 -6.50 -17.06 5.27
C ILE A 4 -7.76 -17.68 5.89
N HIS A 5 -7.89 -17.57 7.20
CA HIS A 5 -9.01 -18.11 7.97
C HIS A 5 -10.21 -17.16 7.87
N LYS A 6 -10.99 -17.34 6.80
CA LYS A 6 -12.14 -16.49 6.51
C LYS A 6 -13.47 -17.09 6.92
N LYS A 7 -14.35 -16.24 7.44
CA LYS A 7 -15.77 -16.47 7.60
C LYS A 7 -16.55 -15.53 6.69
N TYR A 8 -17.60 -16.03 6.07
CA TYR A 8 -18.48 -15.19 5.26
C TYR A 8 -19.66 -14.70 6.08
N ILE A 9 -19.97 -13.42 5.96
CA ILE A 9 -21.19 -12.80 6.50
C ILE A 9 -22.17 -12.70 5.33
N THR A 10 -23.38 -13.22 5.52
CA THR A 10 -24.42 -13.24 4.49
C THR A 10 -25.63 -12.40 4.85
N ASP A 11 -26.36 -11.93 3.84
CA ASP A 11 -27.70 -11.35 4.02
C ASP A 11 -28.79 -12.43 4.20
N GLU A 12 -30.05 -11.98 4.27
CA GLU A 12 -31.26 -12.81 4.38
C GLU A 12 -31.41 -13.83 3.22
N ASN A 13 -30.82 -13.53 2.07
CA ASN A 13 -30.89 -14.34 0.85
C ASN A 13 -29.63 -15.22 0.67
N LEU A 14 -28.79 -15.33 1.69
CA LEU A 14 -27.51 -16.04 1.67
C LEU A 14 -26.46 -15.45 0.71
N ASN A 15 -26.63 -14.20 0.27
CA ASN A 15 -25.61 -13.51 -0.50
C ASN A 15 -24.48 -13.10 0.43
N LYS A 16 -23.23 -13.36 0.05
CA LYS A 16 -22.05 -12.92 0.80
C LYS A 16 -21.89 -11.41 0.66
N ILE A 17 -21.96 -10.69 1.77
CA ILE A 17 -21.86 -9.22 1.81
C ILE A 17 -20.57 -8.73 2.48
N ALA A 18 -19.95 -9.57 3.30
CA ALA A 18 -18.67 -9.27 3.92
C ALA A 18 -17.88 -10.55 4.20
N VAL A 19 -16.58 -10.35 4.44
CA VAL A 19 -15.66 -11.38 4.92
C VAL A 19 -15.09 -10.94 6.26
N GLN A 20 -15.04 -11.86 7.20
CA GLN A 20 -14.36 -11.66 8.48
C GLN A 20 -13.13 -12.55 8.51
N ILE A 21 -11.98 -11.97 8.85
CA ILE A 21 -10.70 -12.66 9.03
C ILE A 21 -10.07 -12.21 10.36
N PRO A 22 -9.14 -12.99 10.95
CA PRO A 22 -8.32 -12.53 12.06
C PRO A 22 -7.60 -11.24 11.72
N ILE A 23 -7.48 -10.33 12.69
CA ILE A 23 -6.84 -9.02 12.48
C ILE A 23 -5.39 -9.17 12.00
N GLU A 24 -4.64 -10.11 12.57
CA GLU A 24 -3.25 -10.39 12.17
C GLU A 24 -3.12 -10.83 10.70
N GLU A 25 -4.14 -11.50 10.16
CA GLU A 25 -4.16 -11.91 8.76
C GLU A 25 -4.55 -10.77 7.83
N PHE A 26 -5.41 -9.86 8.31
CA PHE A 26 -5.73 -8.63 7.59
C PHE A 26 -4.50 -7.73 7.49
N GLU A 27 -3.81 -7.46 8.59
CA GLU A 27 -2.59 -6.64 8.62
C GLU A 27 -1.51 -7.25 7.73
N LYS A 28 -1.32 -8.58 7.77
CA LYS A 28 -0.38 -9.26 6.87
C LYS A 28 -0.75 -9.13 5.39
N LEU A 29 -2.05 -9.04 5.06
CA LEU A 29 -2.48 -8.78 3.68
C LEU A 29 -2.11 -7.36 3.25
N GLU A 30 -2.35 -6.38 4.11
CA GLU A 30 -1.95 -4.99 3.87
C GLU A 30 -0.44 -4.89 3.66
N ASP A 31 0.36 -5.45 4.56
CA ASP A 31 1.83 -5.47 4.45
C ASP A 31 2.30 -6.03 3.10
N ILE A 32 1.72 -7.14 2.64
CA ILE A 32 2.12 -7.75 1.38
C ILE A 32 1.76 -6.84 0.19
N ILE A 33 0.57 -6.24 0.20
CA ILE A 33 0.10 -5.37 -0.87
C ILE A 33 0.92 -4.08 -0.92
N GLU A 34 1.15 -3.45 0.23
CA GLU A 34 1.95 -2.23 0.35
C GLU A 34 3.40 -2.48 -0.07
N ASN A 35 4.04 -3.53 0.44
CA ASN A 35 5.41 -3.87 0.06
C ASN A 35 5.53 -4.15 -1.44
N TYR A 36 4.54 -4.82 -2.05
CA TYR A 36 4.53 -5.04 -3.49
C TYR A 36 4.39 -3.72 -4.27
N GLY A 37 3.48 -2.84 -3.84
CA GLY A 37 3.31 -1.52 -4.43
C GLY A 37 4.57 -0.66 -4.32
N LEU A 38 5.18 -0.61 -3.14
CA LEU A 38 6.44 0.11 -2.90
C LEU A 38 7.58 -0.46 -3.75
N ALA A 39 7.72 -1.79 -3.83
CA ALA A 39 8.72 -2.42 -4.68
C ALA A 39 8.54 -2.03 -6.16
N LYS A 40 7.30 -1.97 -6.65
CA LYS A 40 7.00 -1.52 -8.01
C LYS A 40 7.36 -0.05 -8.24
N LEU A 41 7.04 0.84 -7.30
CA LEU A 41 7.42 2.25 -7.38
C LEU A 41 8.95 2.42 -7.38
N ILE A 42 9.66 1.62 -6.59
CA ILE A 42 11.14 1.61 -6.59
C ILE A 42 11.66 1.14 -7.96
N ASP A 43 11.16 0.01 -8.48
CA ASP A 43 11.53 -0.51 -9.81
C ASP A 43 11.32 0.54 -10.91
N GLU A 44 10.19 1.26 -10.89
CA GLU A 44 9.84 2.29 -11.87
C GLU A 44 10.80 3.48 -11.87
N THR A 45 11.43 3.76 -10.73
CA THR A 45 12.38 4.88 -10.54
C THR A 45 13.85 4.44 -10.64
N GLU A 46 14.15 3.19 -11.03
CA GLU A 46 15.53 2.65 -11.08
C GLU A 46 16.49 3.51 -11.92
N ASN A 47 15.98 4.12 -12.99
CA ASN A 47 16.76 4.94 -13.91
C ASN A 47 16.65 6.46 -13.64
N ASP A 48 15.90 6.85 -12.60
CA ASP A 48 15.77 8.25 -12.22
C ASP A 48 17.04 8.76 -11.53
N GLU A 49 17.20 10.09 -11.51
CA GLU A 49 18.32 10.72 -10.84
C GLU A 49 18.25 10.45 -9.32
N THR A 50 19.29 9.80 -8.79
CA THR A 50 19.46 9.65 -7.34
C THR A 50 20.15 10.88 -6.77
N LEU A 51 19.43 11.65 -5.97
CA LEU A 51 19.98 12.80 -5.26
C LEU A 51 20.64 12.38 -3.93
N ASN A 52 21.77 13.00 -3.60
CA ASN A 52 22.30 12.91 -2.24
C ASN A 52 21.37 13.67 -1.27
N LYS A 53 21.56 13.46 0.04
CA LYS A 53 20.71 14.06 1.08
C LYS A 53 20.59 15.59 0.97
N GLU A 54 21.69 16.29 0.71
CA GLU A 54 21.66 17.76 0.67
C GLU A 54 20.86 18.27 -0.53
N ASP A 55 21.08 17.67 -1.71
CA ASP A 55 20.40 18.09 -2.93
C ASP A 55 18.93 17.65 -2.94
N ALA A 56 18.61 16.48 -2.38
CA ALA A 56 17.23 16.04 -2.16
C ALA A 56 16.46 17.02 -1.25
N LEU A 57 17.08 17.50 -0.17
CA LEU A 57 16.46 18.49 0.73
C LEU A 57 16.22 19.83 0.04
N LYS A 58 17.19 20.32 -0.75
CA LYS A 58 17.03 21.56 -1.54
C LYS A 58 15.91 21.42 -2.55
N PHE A 59 15.89 20.31 -3.30
CA PHE A 59 14.85 20.01 -4.27
C PHE A 59 13.48 19.99 -3.62
N TYR A 60 13.30 19.23 -2.53
CA TYR A 60 12.04 19.17 -1.78
C TYR A 60 11.57 20.55 -1.27
N GLN A 61 12.48 21.40 -0.81
CA GLN A 61 12.14 22.77 -0.39
C GLN A 61 11.70 23.67 -1.54
N SER A 62 12.17 23.40 -2.76
CA SER A 62 11.85 24.17 -3.96
C SER A 62 10.51 23.78 -4.60
N LEU A 63 9.95 22.62 -4.25
CA LEU A 63 8.64 22.19 -4.73
C LEU A 63 7.56 23.15 -4.20
N ASP A 64 6.64 23.55 -5.09
CA ASP A 64 5.44 24.28 -4.68
C ASP A 64 4.64 23.33 -3.78
N LYS A 65 4.42 23.73 -2.53
CA LYS A 65 3.74 22.89 -1.53
C LYS A 65 2.22 22.95 -1.67
N ASN A 66 1.71 23.69 -2.64
CA ASN A 66 0.28 23.77 -2.98
C ASN A 66 -0.11 22.76 -4.07
N VAL A 67 0.40 21.53 -4.00
CA VAL A 67 -0.08 20.42 -4.84
C VAL A 67 -1.27 19.79 -4.09
N GLU A 68 -2.42 20.41 -4.30
CA GLU A 68 -3.82 19.93 -4.11
C GLU A 68 -4.27 19.50 -2.69
N ASP A 69 -5.16 20.34 -2.11
CA ASP A 69 -6.25 19.95 -1.18
C ASP A 69 -7.34 19.18 -1.94
#